data_AF-A0A4Y2F997-F1
#
_entry.id   AF-A0A4Y2F997-F1
#
_cell.length_a   1.000
_cell.length_b   1.000
_cell.length_c   1.000
_cell.angle_alpha   90.00
_cell.angle_beta   90.00
_cell.angle_gamma   90.00
#
_symmetry.space_group_name_H-M   'P 1'
#
loop_
_entity.id
_entity.type
_entity.pdbx_description
1 polymer ?
#
loop_
_entity_poly.entity_id
_entity_poly.type
_entity_poly.pdbx_seq_one_letter_code
_entity_poly.pdbx_strand_id
1 'polypeptide(L)'
;MLADERGHIREPAVRRIIKARGSSSTAEHRHFVVPKLNFKGNQYIDMIYWFKCDVTEPQLTADLTVEELKSIAENGSIKGIQISKFQCHTESVERCVKLVTET
;
A
#
# COMPACT_ATOMS: atom_id res chain seq x y z
N MET A 1 5.50 1.86 0.91
CA MET A 1 4.95 3.05 0.22
C MET A 1 4.55 4.17 1.17
N LEU A 2 3.66 3.95 2.14
CA LEU A 2 3.21 5.03 3.04
C LEU A 2 4.33 5.62 3.92
N ALA A 3 5.27 4.77 4.37
CA ALA A 3 6.47 5.17 5.11
C ALA A 3 7.72 5.38 4.21
N ASP A 4 7.55 5.52 2.89
CA ASP A 4 8.69 5.82 1.99
C ASP A 4 9.11 7.27 2.21
N GLU A 5 10.41 7.55 2.15
CA GLU A 5 10.95 8.91 2.31
C GLU A 5 10.54 9.83 1.15
N ARG A 6 10.28 9.25 -0.03
CA ARG A 6 9.96 9.97 -1.25
C ARG A 6 8.48 10.35 -1.29
N GLY A 7 8.21 11.65 -1.23
CA GLY A 7 6.84 12.20 -1.28
C GLY A 7 6.03 11.75 -2.50
N HIS A 8 6.66 11.68 -3.68
CA HIS A 8 6.02 11.22 -4.92
C HIS A 8 5.56 9.74 -4.89
N ILE A 9 5.97 8.96 -3.88
CA ILE A 9 5.50 7.58 -3.64
C ILE A 9 4.42 7.54 -2.56
N ARG A 10 4.58 8.35 -1.51
CA ARG A 10 3.60 8.45 -0.43
C ARG A 10 2.27 9.00 -0.92
N GLU A 11 2.30 10.07 -1.72
CA GLU A 11 1.08 10.72 -2.22
C GLU A 11 0.16 9.75 -2.97
N PRO A 12 0.64 8.97 -3.97
CA PRO A 12 -0.18 7.95 -4.59
C PRO A 12 -0.71 6.90 -3.61
N ALA A 13 0.04 6.55 -2.55
CA ALA A 13 -0.42 5.58 -1.55
C ALA A 13 -1.58 6.14 -0.72
N VAL A 14 -1.45 7.38 -0.23
CA VAL A 14 -2.48 8.10 0.53
C VAL A 14 -3.75 8.26 -0.30
N ARG A 15 -3.64 8.67 -1.57
CA ARG A 15 -4.79 8.78 -2.48
C ARG A 15 -5.56 7.47 -2.61
N ARG A 16 -4.85 6.34 -2.67
CA ARG A 16 -5.49 5.00 -2.75
C ARG A 16 -6.18 4.61 -1.45
N ILE A 17 -5.59 4.91 -0.30
CA ILE A 17 -6.18 4.64 1.02
C ILE A 17 -7.48 5.43 1.20
N ILE A 18 -7.46 6.74 0.87
CA ILE A 18 -8.66 7.59 0.95
C ILE A 18 -9.75 7.09 -0.01
N LYS A 19 -9.37 6.69 -1.23
CA LYS A 19 -10.31 6.08 -2.17
C LYS A 19 -10.91 4.78 -1.62
N ALA A 20 -10.08 3.92 -1.04
CA ALA A 20 -10.48 2.64 -0.48
C ALA A 20 -11.48 2.80 0.68
N ARG A 21 -11.34 3.83 1.51
CA ARG A 21 -12.31 4.21 2.56
C ARG A 21 -13.69 4.55 2.02
N GLY A 22 -13.73 5.34 0.95
CA GLY A 22 -14.99 5.80 0.35
C GLY A 22 -15.73 4.69 -0.39
N SER A 23 -15.01 3.68 -0.90
CA SER A 23 -15.59 2.45 -1.41
C SER A 23 -16.01 1.57 -0.24
N SER A 24 -17.28 1.72 0.18
CA SER A 24 -17.97 0.85 1.15
C SER A 24 -17.90 -0.61 0.71
N SER A 25 -16.84 -1.32 1.10
CA SER A 25 -16.87 -2.77 1.11
C SER A 25 -17.34 -3.18 2.49
N THR A 26 -18.62 -3.49 2.61
CA THR A 26 -19.28 -4.17 3.74
C THR A 26 -18.72 -5.57 4.02
N ALA A 27 -17.57 -5.92 3.45
CA ALA A 27 -16.95 -7.21 3.63
C ALA A 27 -16.34 -7.29 5.03
N GLU A 28 -16.91 -8.15 5.89
CA GLU A 28 -16.36 -8.48 7.21
C GLU A 28 -14.89 -8.94 7.14
N HIS A 29 -14.46 -9.46 5.98
CA HIS A 29 -13.14 -10.01 5.77
C HIS A 29 -12.51 -9.51 4.47
N ARG A 30 -11.25 -9.06 4.56
CA ARG A 30 -10.42 -8.67 3.42
C ARG A 30 -10.04 -9.92 2.63
N HIS A 31 -10.61 -10.11 1.43
CA HIS A 31 -10.15 -11.15 0.53
C HIS A 31 -8.76 -10.81 -0.01
N PHE A 32 -7.81 -11.73 0.18
CA PHE A 32 -6.48 -11.60 -0.42
C PHE A 32 -6.57 -11.99 -1.90
N VAL A 33 -6.40 -11.01 -2.78
CA VAL A 33 -6.30 -11.21 -4.23
C VAL A 33 -4.87 -10.91 -4.65
N VAL A 34 -4.24 -11.85 -5.36
CA VAL A 34 -2.88 -11.64 -5.87
C VAL A 34 -2.92 -10.53 -6.94
N PRO A 35 -2.20 -9.41 -6.75
CA PRO A 35 -2.21 -8.32 -7.70
C PRO A 35 -1.52 -8.75 -9.01
N LYS A 36 -1.99 -8.20 -10.13
CA LYS A 36 -1.30 -8.43 -11.40
C LYS A 36 0.04 -7.70 -11.39
N LEU A 37 1.12 -8.45 -11.59
CA LEU A 37 2.48 -7.94 -11.55
C LEU A 37 2.96 -7.44 -12.92
N ASN A 38 3.79 -6.40 -12.89
CA ASN A 38 4.48 -5.81 -14.02
C ASN A 38 5.99 -6.09 -13.91
N PHE A 39 6.44 -7.16 -14.54
CA PHE A 39 7.85 -7.55 -14.52
C PHE A 39 8.78 -6.59 -15.30
N LYS A 40 8.23 -5.65 -16.06
CA LYS A 40 9.01 -4.61 -16.75
C LYS A 40 9.24 -3.36 -15.88
N GLY A 41 8.63 -3.30 -14.69
CA GLY A 41 8.80 -2.19 -13.77
C GLY A 41 10.22 -2.13 -13.21
N ASN A 42 10.88 -0.97 -13.33
CA ASN A 42 12.23 -0.78 -12.80
C ASN A 42 12.24 -0.43 -11.31
N GLN A 43 11.10 0.05 -10.79
CA GLN A 43 10.91 0.34 -9.37
C GLN A 43 9.76 -0.47 -8.79
N TYR A 44 9.83 -0.74 -7.49
CA TYR A 44 8.82 -1.54 -6.79
C TYR A 44 7.41 -0.92 -6.86
N ILE A 45 7.31 0.40 -7.03
CA ILE A 45 6.03 1.11 -7.19
C ILE A 45 5.31 0.74 -8.50
N ASP A 46 6.09 0.38 -9.52
CA ASP A 46 5.62 0.05 -10.86
C ASP A 46 5.36 -1.46 -11.02
N MET A 47 5.84 -2.28 -10.07
CA MET A 47 5.70 -3.73 -10.09
C MET A 47 4.25 -4.19 -9.96
N ILE A 48 3.35 -3.37 -9.41
CA ILE A 48 1.95 -3.71 -9.23
C ILE A 48 1.09 -2.83 -10.15
N TYR A 49 0.22 -3.45 -10.95
CA TYR A 49 -0.80 -2.72 -11.70
C TYR A 49 -1.93 -2.24 -10.79
N TRP A 50 -1.66 -1.18 -10.02
CA TRP A 50 -2.57 -0.65 -9.00
C TRP A 50 -3.98 -0.29 -9.49
N PHE A 51 -4.14 0.03 -10.78
CA PHE A 51 -5.44 0.34 -11.37
C PHE A 51 -6.29 -0.90 -11.70
N LYS A 52 -5.67 -2.09 -11.69
CA LYS A 52 -6.33 -3.39 -11.89
C LYS A 52 -6.47 -4.19 -10.59
N CYS A 53 -6.14 -3.59 -9.46
CA CYS A 53 -6.15 -4.23 -8.16
C CYS A 53 -7.20 -3.57 -7.28
N ASP A 54 -8.04 -4.38 -6.63
CA ASP A 54 -8.94 -3.91 -5.59
C ASP A 54 -8.14 -3.64 -4.32
N VAL A 55 -7.93 -2.36 -4.05
CA VAL A 55 -7.20 -1.91 -2.85
C VAL A 55 -8.22 -1.63 -1.76
N THR A 56 -8.08 -2.34 -0.66
CA THR A 56 -8.83 -2.15 0.58
C THR A 56 -8.02 -1.29 1.56
N GLU A 57 -8.69 -0.68 2.54
CA GLU A 57 -7.97 0.10 3.55
C GLU A 57 -7.10 -0.81 4.44
N PRO A 58 -5.82 -0.45 4.70
CA PRO A 58 -5.02 -1.08 5.75
C PRO A 58 -5.58 -0.79 7.15
N GLN A 59 -5.69 -1.81 8.02
CA GLN A 59 -6.08 -1.61 9.43
C GLN A 59 -5.18 -0.60 10.15
N LEU A 60 -3.89 -0.57 9.82
CA LEU A 60 -2.92 0.39 10.38
C LEU A 60 -3.30 1.85 10.13
N THR A 61 -4.09 2.14 9.08
CA THR A 61 -4.55 3.49 8.80
C THR A 61 -5.96 3.74 9.30
N ALA A 62 -6.73 2.73 9.73
CA ALA A 62 -8.15 2.87 10.06
C ALA A 62 -8.43 3.96 11.11
N ASP A 63 -7.53 4.11 12.08
CA ASP A 63 -7.67 5.10 13.16
C ASP A 63 -7.24 6.53 12.75
N LEU A 64 -6.60 6.69 11.59
CA LEU A 64 -6.11 8.00 11.11
C LEU A 64 -7.22 8.78 10.40
N THR A 65 -7.29 10.08 10.64
CA THR A 65 -8.17 10.99 9.89
C THR A 65 -7.67 11.20 8.45
N VAL A 66 -8.53 11.72 7.57
CA VAL A 66 -8.15 12.01 6.18
C VAL A 66 -7.11 13.14 6.13
N GLU A 67 -7.21 14.09 7.04
CA GLU A 67 -6.30 15.21 7.22
C GLU A 67 -4.91 14.72 7.64
N GLU A 68 -4.86 13.80 8.61
CA GLU A 68 -3.62 13.14 9.02
C GLU A 68 -2.98 12.34 7.88
N LEU A 69 -3.77 11.59 7.11
CA LEU A 69 -3.28 10.88 5.92
C LEU A 69 -2.69 11.84 4.88
N LYS A 70 -3.34 12.99 4.62
CA LYS A 70 -2.79 14.02 3.73
C LYS A 70 -1.48 14.59 4.27
N SER A 71 -1.40 14.83 5.58
CA SER A 71 -0.16 15.30 6.22
C SER A 71 0.99 14.29 6.08
N ILE A 72 0.71 12.97 6.05
CA ILE A 72 1.72 11.93 5.78
C ILE A 72 2.26 12.06 4.35
N ALA A 73 1.39 12.30 3.36
CA ALA A 73 1.83 12.46 1.98
C ALA A 73 2.86 13.61 1.86
N GLU A 74 2.55 14.74 2.47
CA GLU A 74 3.35 15.97 2.43
C GLU A 74 4.62 15.84 3.27
N ASN A 75 4.48 15.54 4.56
CA ASN A 75 5.57 15.67 5.53
C ASN A 75 6.30 14.36 5.84
N GLY A 76 5.75 13.21 5.44
CA GLY A 76 6.34 11.88 5.69
C GLY A 76 6.24 11.39 7.13
N SER A 77 5.67 12.19 8.02
CA SER A 77 5.47 11.86 9.43
C SER A 77 4.30 12.67 9.98
N ILE A 78 3.54 12.06 10.88
CA ILE A 78 2.58 12.77 11.74
C ILE A 78 3.28 12.97 13.10
N LYS A 79 3.14 14.15 13.70
CA LYS A 79 3.57 14.37 15.09
C LYS A 79 2.89 13.34 16.00
N GLY A 80 3.64 12.33 16.45
CA GLY A 80 3.19 11.32 17.41
C GLY A 80 2.85 9.93 16.82
N ILE A 81 2.73 9.79 15.49
CA ILE A 81 2.48 8.48 14.85
C ILE A 81 3.68 8.12 13.99
N GLN A 82 4.57 7.31 14.56
CA GLN A 82 5.67 6.72 13.80
C GLN A 82 5.08 5.57 12.99
N ILE A 83 4.89 5.76 11.68
CA ILE A 83 4.55 4.64 10.79
C ILE A 83 5.76 3.71 10.81
N SER A 84 5.66 2.65 11.62
CA SER A 84 6.72 1.65 11.74
C SER A 84 7.09 1.15 10.35
N LYS A 85 8.38 1.24 10.01
CA LYS A 85 8.93 0.59 8.82
C LYS A 85 8.97 -0.91 9.08
N PHE A 86 7.81 -1.55 9.01
CA PHE A 86 7.75 -2.99 8.95
C PHE A 86 8.55 -3.40 7.71
N GLN A 87 9.57 -4.24 7.89
CA GLN A 87 10.31 -4.84 6.78
C GLN A 87 9.41 -5.87 6.08
N CYS A 88 8.32 -5.43 5.45
CA CYS A 88 7.41 -6.26 4.68
C CYS A 88 7.98 -6.66 3.30
N HIS A 89 9.30 -6.46 3.11
CA HIS A 89 10.03 -6.84 1.91
C HIS A 89 10.23 -8.36 1.78
N THR A 90 10.11 -9.17 2.82
CA THR A 90 10.29 -10.63 2.72
C THR A 90 9.05 -11.30 2.16
N GLU A 91 7.88 -11.16 2.79
CA GLU A 91 6.69 -11.93 2.42
C GLU A 91 6.25 -11.76 0.96
N SER A 92 6.20 -10.52 0.44
CA SER A 92 5.79 -10.31 -0.95
C SER A 92 6.86 -10.78 -1.95
N VAL A 93 8.14 -10.67 -1.59
CA VAL A 93 9.26 -11.14 -2.43
C VAL A 93 9.35 -12.65 -2.39
N GLU A 94 9.23 -13.28 -1.21
CA GLU A 94 9.17 -14.72 -1.01
C GLU A 94 8.03 -15.35 -1.78
N ARG A 95 6.83 -14.74 -1.76
CA ARG A 95 5.68 -15.21 -2.55
C ARG A 95 5.90 -15.05 -4.06
N CYS A 96 6.53 -13.96 -4.50
CA CYS A 96 6.89 -13.77 -5.92
C CYS A 96 7.97 -14.75 -6.35
N VAL A 97 9.00 -14.98 -5.54
CA VAL A 97 10.03 -15.98 -5.78
C VAL A 97 9.36 -17.34 -5.89
N LYS A 98 8.53 -17.73 -4.92
CA LYS A 98 7.78 -18.99 -4.93
C LYS A 98 6.95 -19.15 -6.22
N LEU A 99 6.16 -18.15 -6.60
CA LEU A 99 5.35 -18.19 -7.84
C LEU A 99 6.21 -18.30 -9.11
N VAL A 100 7.43 -17.74 -9.12
CA VAL A 100 8.33 -17.75 -10.28
C VAL A 100 9.23 -18.99 -10.31
N THR A 101 9.50 -19.60 -9.16
CA THR A 101 10.37 -20.80 -9.04
C THR A 101 9.60 -22.10 -8.98
N GLU A 102 8.30 -22.08 -8.66
CA GLU A 102 7.40 -23.23 -8.80
C GLU A 102 7.07 -23.42 -10.29
N THR A 103 8.00 -24.07 -10.99
CA THR A 103 7.78 -24.69 -12.31
C THR A 103 7.67 -26.20 -12.15
#